data_AF-A0A9P8E6U3-F1
#
_entry.id   AF-A0A9P8E6U3-F1
#
_cell.length_a   1.000
_cell.length_b   1.000
_cell.length_c   1.000
_cell.angle_alpha   90.00
_cell.angle_beta   90.00
_cell.angle_gamma   90.00
#
_symmetry.space_group_name_H-M   'P 1'
#
loop_
_entity.id
_entity.type
_entity.pdbx_description
1 polymer ?
#
loop_
_entity_poly.entity_id
_entity_poly.type
_entity_poly.pdbx_seq_one_letter_code
_entity_poly.pdbx_strand_id
1 'polypeptide(L)' 'MGRLQEYQVVGRLLPTDANPTPKLYRMRVFAPNEVVAKSRFWYFLSQLRKVKKANGEIVT' A
#
# COMPACT_ATOMS: atom_id res chain seq x y z
N MET A 1 -8.93 -12.86 19.51
CA MET A 1 -8.36 -11.93 18.52
C MET A 1 -6.85 -12.09 18.56
N GLY A 2 -6.20 -12.36 17.42
CA GLY A 2 -4.74 -12.56 17.36
C GLY A 2 -3.97 -11.28 17.66
N ARG A 3 -2.73 -11.40 18.16
CA ARG A 3 -1.85 -10.26 18.41
C ARG A 3 -1.61 -9.50 17.11
N LEU A 4 -2.02 -8.23 17.06
CA LEU A 4 -1.76 -7.36 15.93
C LEU A 4 -0.34 -6.80 16.06
N GLN A 5 0.38 -6.80 14.95
CA GLN A 5 1.68 -6.16 14.82
C GLN A 5 1.52 -4.89 13.99
N GLU A 6 2.30 -3.87 14.31
CA GLU A 6 2.38 -2.65 13.50
C GLU A 6 3.26 -2.92 12.27
N TYR A 7 2.71 -2.68 11.09
CA TYR A 7 3.44 -2.70 9.83
C TYR A 7 3.42 -1.30 9.21
N GLN A 8 4.58 -0.82 8.81
CA GLN A 8 4.68 0.37 7.98
C GLN A 8 4.76 -0.07 6.52
N VAL A 9 3.67 0.06 5.77
CA VAL A 9 3.61 -0.30 4.35
C VAL A 9 3.78 0.96 3.52
N VAL A 10 4.73 0.93 2.58
CA VAL A 10 4.97 2.02 1.64
C VAL A 10 4.75 1.52 0.22
N GLY A 11 4.00 2.26 -0.58
CA GLY A 11 3.77 1.92 -1.98
C GLY A 11 3.58 3.15 -2.85
N ARG A 12 3.66 2.95 -4.16
CA ARG A 12 3.50 3.99 -5.17
C ARG A 12 2.78 3.43 -6.39
N LEU A 13 2.30 4.33 -7.25
CA LEU A 13 1.92 3.91 -8.60
C LEU A 13 3.18 3.51 -9.37
N LEU A 14 3.01 2.66 -10.38
CA LEU A 14 4.07 2.38 -11.33
C LEU A 14 4.45 3.67 -12.07
N PRO A 15 5.75 3.96 -12.26
CA PRO A 15 6.19 5.07 -13.07
C PRO A 15 5.66 4.94 -14.51
N THR A 16 5.20 6.04 -15.08
CA THR A 16 4.79 6.12 -16.48
C THR A 16 5.51 7.29 -17.15
N ASP A 17 5.54 7.31 -18.48
CA ASP A 17 6.17 8.39 -19.26
C ASP A 17 5.61 9.79 -18.87
N ALA A 18 4.29 9.85 -18.61
CA ALA A 18 3.61 11.06 -18.17
C ALA A 18 3.86 11.42 -16.69
N ASN A 19 4.30 10.47 -15.86
CA ASN A 19 4.59 10.69 -14.45
C ASN A 19 5.75 9.79 -13.97
N PRO A 20 7.00 10.18 -14.26
CA PRO A 20 8.17 9.36 -13.98
C PRO A 20 8.47 9.25 -12.47
N THR A 21 7.99 10.20 -11.67
CA THR A 21 8.18 10.23 -10.20
C THR A 21 6.83 10.21 -9.47
N PRO A 22 6.14 9.05 -9.42
CA PRO A 22 4.86 8.94 -8.76
C PRO A 22 4.97 9.16 -7.24
N LYS A 23 3.92 9.73 -6.66
CA LYS A 23 3.86 10.01 -5.22
C LYS A 23 3.93 8.72 -4.41
N LEU A 24 4.73 8.75 -3.34
CA LEU A 24 4.83 7.69 -2.35
C LEU A 24 3.71 7.81 -1.32
N TYR A 25 3.04 6.70 -1.04
CA TYR A 25 2.02 6.57 -0.01
C TYR A 25 2.54 5.68 1.10
N ARG A 26 2.53 6.20 2.33
CA ARG A 26 2.91 5.47 3.55
C ARG A 26 1.69 5.28 4.42
N MET A 27 1.47 4.06 4.92
CA MET A 27 0.41 3.77 5.86
C MET A 27 0.92 2.89 7.00
N ARG A 28 0.47 3.18 8.23
CA ARG A 28 0.66 2.31 9.39
C ARG A 28 -0.55 1.39 9.50
N VAL A 29 -0.31 0.08 9.47
CA VAL A 29 -1.35 -0.94 9.43
C VAL A 29 -1.12 -1.92 10.56
N PHE A 30 -2.14 -2.12 11.40
CA PHE A 30 -2.11 -3.15 12.43
C PHE A 30 -2.74 -4.43 11.87
N ALA A 31 -1.94 -5.49 11.75
CA ALA A 31 -2.36 -6.75 11.12
C ALA A 31 -1.73 -7.96 11.83
N PRO A 32 -2.28 -9.18 11.67
CA PRO A 32 -1.69 -10.38 12.25
C PRO A 32 -0.44 -10.88 11.50
N ASN A 33 -0.25 -10.48 10.23
CA ASN A 33 0.91 -10.81 9.42
C ASN A 33 1.09 -9.80 8.27
N GLU A 34 2.22 -9.89 7.56
CA GLU A 34 2.56 -9.01 6.44
C GLU A 34 1.58 -9.12 5.25
N VAL A 35 1.05 -10.31 4.96
CA VAL A 35 0.17 -10.54 3.80
C VAL A 35 -1.14 -9.77 3.99
N VAL A 36 -1.70 -9.84 5.20
CA VAL A 36 -2.89 -9.08 5.58
C VAL A 36 -2.60 -7.59 5.60
N ALA A 37 -1.42 -7.16 6.05
CA ALA A 37 -1.02 -5.74 6.02
C ALA A 37 -0.98 -5.19 4.59
N LYS A 38 -0.35 -5.91 3.65
CA LYS A 38 -0.30 -5.53 2.22
C LYS A 38 -1.69 -5.49 1.60
N SER A 39 -2.56 -6.44 1.94
CA SER A 39 -3.95 -6.45 1.46
C SER A 39 -4.74 -5.23 1.96
N ARG A 40 -4.64 -4.91 3.26
CA ARG A 40 -5.27 -3.71 3.85
C ARG A 40 -4.73 -2.43 3.23
N PHE A 41 -3.43 -2.36 2.95
CA PHE A 41 -2.82 -1.25 2.22
C PHE A 41 -3.54 -0.95 0.91
N TRP A 42 -3.69 -1.95 0.04
CA TRP A 42 -4.38 -1.79 -1.23
C TRP A 42 -5.87 -1.50 -1.09
N TYR A 43 -6.53 -2.10 -0.11
CA TYR A 43 -7.94 -1.82 0.19
C TYR A 43 -8.15 -0.32 0.46
N PHE A 44 -7.40 0.25 1.39
CA PHE A 44 -7.53 1.67 1.73
C PHE A 44 -7.05 2.61 0.61
N LEU A 45 -5.98 2.26 -0.11
CA LEU A 45 -5.51 3.05 -1.26
C LEU A 45 -6.54 3.12 -2.40
N SER A 46 -7.26 2.03 -2.63
CA SER A 46 -8.31 2.00 -3.64
C SER A 46 -9.48 2.94 -3.30
N GLN A 47 -9.82 3.05 -2.00
CA GLN A 47 -10.87 3.94 -1.53
C GLN A 47 -10.43 5.41 -1.49
N LEU A 48 -9.21 5.68 -1.01
CA LEU A 48 -8.73 7.04 -0.79
C LEU A 48 -8.18 7.73 -2.05
N ARG A 49 -7.53 6.96 -2.93
CA ARG A 49 -6.79 7.50 -4.09
C ARG A 49 -7.15 6.85 -5.42
N LYS A 50 -8.14 5.93 -5.44
CA LYS A 50 -8.54 5.18 -6.63
C LYS A 50 -7.38 4.42 -7.29
N VAL A 51 -6.36 4.06 -6.50
CA VAL A 51 -5.20 3.29 -6.99
C VAL A 51 -5.49 1.81 -6.85
N LYS A 52 -5.29 1.07 -7.94
CA LYS A 52 -5.44 -0.39 -7.96
C LYS A 52 -4.08 -1.06 -7.75
N LYS A 53 -4.08 -2.23 -7.09
CA LYS A 53 -2.89 -3.09 -6.92
C LYS A 53 -2.18 -3.40 -8.24
N ALA A 54 -2.93 -3.55 -9.35
CA ALA A 54 -2.35 -3.82 -10.66
C ALA A 54 -1.48 -2.68 -11.21
N ASN A 55 -1.74 -1.44 -10.79
CA ASN A 55 -1.06 -0.24 -11.32
C ASN A 55 -0.07 0.35 -10.31
N GLY A 56 0.30 -0.41 -9.28
CA GLY A 56 1.19 0.07 -8.24
C GLY A 56 2.03 -1.04 -7.64
N GLU A 57 3.08 -0.62 -6.95
CA GLU A 57 4.05 -1.50 -6.31
C GLU A 57 4.20 -1.12 -4.84
N ILE A 58 4.50 -2.12 -4.01
CA ILE A 58 4.91 -1.91 -2.61
C ILE A 58 6.44 -1.83 -2.61
N VAL A 59 6.96 -0.78 -1.99
CA VAL A 59 8.39 -0.49 -1.88
C VAL A 59 8.98 -1.11 -0.60
N THR A 60 8.18 -1.19 0.46
CA THR A 60 8.55 -1.71 1.80
C THR A 60 7.33 -2.28 2.49
#